data_AF-A0A9J6H6F2-F1
#
_entry.id   AF-A0A9J6H6F2-F1
#
_cell.length_a   1.000
_cell.length_b   1.000
_cell.length_c   1.000
_cell.angle_alpha   90.00
_cell.angle_beta   90.00
_cell.angle_gamma   90.00
#
_symmetry.space_group_name_H-M   'P 1'
#
loop_
_entity.id
_entity.type
_entity.pdbx_description
1 polymer ?
#
loop_
_entity_poly.entity_id
_entity_poly.type
_entity_poly.pdbx_seq_one_letter_code
_entity_poly.pdbx_strand_id
1 'polypeptide(L)'
;MAASDDASSDSLEDPRDARGQAKQRLKAARRGRNKVNEVAKDRVEDIYQRKKPREHILHRPDTFIGATEPVKKKAWVYHEDDGEDGGMKYRAITYVPGLFQIFNEILMNAADNKQRDNAMDSIEINVDSDLGEIRVKNNGKGIPVVYHAKEKILVPTLLFGRLLSSSNYDDDDKTSTAGRNGYGAKLANIFSKCFMVETYSGSEKAHFAQVKFNEKELPVSNFKQYVQRTLEAL
;
A
#
# COMPACT_ATOMS: atom_id res chain seq x y z
N MET A 1 90.00 -4.89 48.51
CA MET A 1 90.61 -6.16 48.98
C MET A 1 89.52 -7.20 49.06
N ALA A 2 89.86 -8.48 48.84
CA ALA A 2 89.11 -9.75 48.95
C ALA A 2 87.57 -9.68 49.22
N ALA A 3 86.67 -10.26 48.41
CA ALA A 3 86.56 -11.66 47.91
C ALA A 3 86.03 -12.66 48.98
N SER A 4 85.49 -13.81 48.51
CA SER A 4 84.82 -14.91 49.25
C SER A 4 83.46 -14.58 49.91
N ASP A 5 82.51 -15.50 50.15
CA ASP A 5 82.11 -16.84 49.61
C ASP A 5 80.78 -17.21 50.34
N ASP A 6 79.92 -18.18 49.99
CA ASP A 6 79.56 -18.89 48.72
C ASP A 6 78.22 -19.66 48.99
N ALA A 7 77.70 -20.42 48.01
CA ALA A 7 76.83 -21.60 48.16
C ALA A 7 75.46 -21.48 48.88
N SER A 8 74.40 -21.47 48.05
CA SER A 8 73.17 -22.28 48.16
C SER A 8 72.62 -22.71 49.54
N SER A 9 71.35 -22.37 49.81
CA SER A 9 70.43 -23.32 50.44
C SER A 9 69.08 -23.33 49.70
N ASP A 10 68.66 -24.54 49.33
CA ASP A 10 67.43 -24.84 48.61
C ASP A 10 66.21 -24.64 49.53
N SER A 11 65.23 -23.86 49.08
CA SER A 11 63.91 -23.79 49.71
C SER A 11 62.83 -23.74 48.63
N LEU A 12 62.23 -24.91 48.39
CA LEU A 12 61.16 -25.13 47.42
C LEU A 12 59.88 -24.39 47.85
N GLU A 13 59.67 -23.18 47.32
CA GLU A 13 58.35 -22.53 47.41
C GLU A 13 57.33 -23.18 46.46
N ASP A 14 56.12 -23.34 46.98
CA ASP A 14 55.05 -24.16 46.42
C ASP A 14 54.44 -23.57 45.12
N PRO A 15 54.32 -24.33 44.00
CA PRO A 15 53.75 -23.85 42.75
C PRO A 15 52.26 -23.42 42.78
N ARG A 16 51.60 -23.44 43.95
CA ARG A 16 50.15 -23.22 44.08
C ARG A 16 49.69 -21.76 44.13
N ASP A 17 50.54 -20.77 44.47
CA ASP A 17 50.09 -19.37 44.56
C ASP A 17 50.17 -18.58 43.23
N ALA A 18 51.05 -18.96 42.31
CA ALA A 18 51.19 -18.30 40.99
C ALA A 18 49.91 -18.34 40.12
N ARG A 19 48.96 -19.24 40.42
CA ARG A 19 47.69 -19.39 39.68
C ARG A 19 46.60 -18.41 40.09
N GLY A 20 46.67 -17.80 41.28
CA GLY A 20 45.68 -16.83 41.76
C GLY A 20 45.78 -15.50 41.03
N GLN A 21 46.97 -14.89 41.08
CA GLN A 21 47.20 -13.53 40.60
C GLN A 21 47.12 -13.41 39.05
N ALA A 22 47.49 -14.47 38.32
CA ALA A 22 47.34 -14.53 36.87
C ALA A 22 45.87 -14.48 36.40
N LYS A 23 44.95 -15.18 37.09
CA LYS A 23 43.52 -15.20 36.74
C LYS A 23 42.84 -13.84 36.95
N GLN A 24 43.29 -13.06 37.93
CA GLN A 24 42.72 -11.75 38.24
C GLN A 24 43.14 -10.69 37.19
N ARG A 25 44.42 -10.72 36.75
CA ARG A 25 44.91 -9.88 35.64
C ARG A 25 44.25 -10.21 34.30
N LEU A 26 44.02 -11.50 33.99
CA LEU A 26 43.28 -11.92 32.79
C LEU A 26 41.80 -11.50 32.78
N LYS A 27 41.13 -11.44 33.95
CA LYS A 27 39.75 -10.91 34.05
C LYS A 27 39.67 -9.39 33.86
N ALA A 28 40.69 -8.64 34.27
CA ALA A 28 40.77 -7.20 34.01
C ALA A 28 41.02 -6.92 32.51
N ALA A 29 41.94 -7.66 31.87
CA ALA A 29 42.23 -7.52 30.44
C ALA A 29 41.02 -7.82 29.53
N ARG A 30 40.15 -8.78 29.91
CA ARG A 30 38.91 -9.09 29.18
C ARG A 30 37.78 -8.06 29.35
N ARG A 31 37.93 -7.04 30.20
CA ARG A 31 36.95 -5.94 30.38
C ARG A 31 37.29 -4.66 29.60
N GLY A 32 38.44 -4.60 28.93
CA GLY A 32 38.98 -3.34 28.37
C GLY A 32 39.29 -3.30 26.87
N ARG A 33 38.91 -4.32 26.07
CA ARG A 33 39.23 -4.32 24.64
C ARG A 33 38.14 -5.02 23.81
N ASN A 34 37.83 -4.43 22.66
CA ASN A 34 36.83 -4.83 21.67
C ASN A 34 35.34 -4.60 22.03
N LYS A 35 34.98 -3.32 22.19
CA LYS A 35 33.82 -2.80 21.42
C LYS A 35 34.24 -2.67 19.95
N VAL A 36 34.44 -3.80 19.27
CA VAL A 36 34.31 -3.82 17.81
C VAL A 36 32.81 -3.78 17.57
N ASN A 37 32.34 -2.85 16.75
CA ASN A 37 30.96 -2.91 16.27
C ASN A 37 30.84 -4.21 15.47
N GLU A 38 30.25 -5.25 16.06
CA GLU A 38 29.59 -6.27 15.27
C GLU A 38 28.47 -5.55 14.53
N VAL A 39 28.79 -5.15 13.29
CA VAL A 39 27.78 -5.03 12.26
C VAL A 39 27.12 -6.39 12.23
N ALA A 40 25.91 -6.48 12.78
CA ALA A 40 25.11 -7.68 12.68
C ALA A 40 25.09 -8.04 11.19
N LYS A 41 25.66 -9.20 10.84
CA LYS A 41 25.55 -9.70 9.48
C LYS A 41 24.07 -10.02 9.28
N ASP A 42 23.36 -9.09 8.64
CA ASP A 42 22.00 -9.31 8.16
C ASP A 42 21.98 -10.67 7.46
N ARG A 43 21.00 -11.50 7.80
CA ARG A 43 20.96 -12.85 7.24
C ARG A 43 20.71 -12.73 5.73
N VAL A 44 21.13 -13.73 4.98
CA VAL A 44 20.94 -13.73 3.51
C VAL A 44 19.45 -13.55 3.17
N GLU A 45 18.57 -14.13 3.99
CA GLU A 45 17.12 -14.02 3.92
C GLU A 45 16.57 -12.61 4.23
N ASP A 46 17.26 -11.85 5.11
CA ASP A 46 16.88 -10.47 5.44
C ASP A 46 17.28 -9.50 4.31
N ILE A 47 18.41 -9.78 3.64
CA ILE A 47 18.91 -9.02 2.48
C ILE A 47 18.09 -9.32 1.21
N TYR A 48 17.81 -10.60 0.93
CA TYR A 48 17.18 -11.06 -0.31
C TYR A 48 15.73 -11.52 -0.10
N GLN A 49 14.81 -10.55 -0.02
CA GLN A 49 13.40 -10.81 0.27
C GLN A 49 12.52 -10.94 -0.99
N ARG A 50 11.66 -11.96 -1.03
CA ARG A 50 10.53 -12.03 -2.00
C ARG A 50 9.23 -11.57 -1.33
N LYS A 51 8.70 -10.42 -1.75
CA LYS A 51 7.41 -9.88 -1.28
C LYS A 51 6.23 -10.41 -2.12
N LYS A 52 5.03 -10.53 -1.53
CA LYS A 52 3.79 -10.82 -2.27
C LYS A 52 3.36 -9.58 -3.09
N PRO A 53 2.54 -9.72 -4.15
CA PRO A 53 2.14 -8.58 -5.00
C PRO A 53 1.57 -7.37 -4.23
N ARG A 54 0.63 -7.58 -3.29
CA ARG A 54 0.08 -6.51 -2.45
C ARG A 54 1.12 -5.88 -1.52
N GLU A 55 2.02 -6.68 -0.95
CA GLU A 55 3.11 -6.20 -0.10
C GLU A 55 4.10 -5.35 -0.90
N HIS A 56 4.38 -5.73 -2.15
CA HIS A 56 5.23 -4.96 -3.06
C HIS A 56 4.57 -3.63 -3.46
N ILE A 57 3.27 -3.63 -3.82
CA ILE A 57 2.52 -2.41 -4.15
C ILE A 57 2.55 -1.39 -3.00
N LEU A 58 2.32 -1.84 -1.76
CA LEU A 58 2.36 -0.97 -0.58
C LEU A 58 3.78 -0.50 -0.21
N HIS A 59 4.82 -1.23 -0.60
CA HIS A 59 6.23 -0.91 -0.31
C HIS A 59 6.91 -0.09 -1.42
N ARG A 60 6.34 -0.06 -2.63
CA ARG A 60 6.82 0.71 -3.80
C ARG A 60 5.64 1.39 -4.52
N PRO A 61 4.84 2.23 -3.81
CA PRO A 61 3.62 2.82 -4.35
C PRO A 61 3.89 3.72 -5.56
N ASP A 62 5.06 4.36 -5.58
CA ASP A 62 5.58 5.22 -6.64
C ASP A 62 5.54 4.57 -8.03
N THR A 63 5.78 3.26 -8.12
CA THR A 63 5.78 2.49 -9.37
C THR A 63 4.36 2.21 -9.90
N PHE A 64 3.33 2.32 -9.04
CA PHE A 64 1.94 1.94 -9.38
C PHE A 64 0.98 3.12 -9.46
N ILE A 65 1.09 4.08 -8.53
CA ILE A 65 0.20 5.23 -8.40
C ILE A 65 0.92 6.58 -8.49
N GLY A 66 2.26 6.58 -8.56
CA GLY A 66 3.07 7.79 -8.44
C GLY A 66 3.31 8.22 -6.99
N ALA A 67 3.85 9.42 -6.80
CA ALA A 67 4.32 9.88 -5.49
C ALA A 67 3.20 9.92 -4.43
N THR A 68 3.51 9.38 -3.25
CA THR A 68 2.64 9.44 -2.05
C THR A 68 2.85 10.72 -1.23
N GLU A 69 3.91 11.46 -1.50
CA GLU A 69 4.20 12.74 -0.85
C GLU A 69 3.54 13.92 -1.59
N PRO A 70 3.20 15.02 -0.89
CA PRO A 70 2.64 16.21 -1.53
C PRO A 70 3.65 16.88 -2.48
N VAL A 71 3.22 17.14 -3.73
CA VAL A 71 4.02 17.85 -4.74
C VAL A 71 3.40 19.20 -5.09
N LYS A 72 4.25 20.19 -5.37
CA LYS A 72 3.84 21.52 -5.86
C LYS A 72 3.90 21.55 -7.38
N LYS A 73 2.80 21.93 -8.05
CA LYS A 73 2.69 22.02 -9.51
C LYS A 73 1.78 23.18 -9.92
N LYS A 74 2.04 23.83 -11.06
CA LYS A 74 1.05 24.73 -11.69
C LYS A 74 0.08 23.91 -12.53
N ALA A 75 -1.22 24.08 -12.29
CA ALA A 75 -2.29 23.38 -12.98
C ALA A 75 -3.48 24.31 -13.22
N TRP A 76 -4.32 23.96 -14.19
CA TRP A 76 -5.65 24.56 -14.32
C TRP A 76 -6.57 23.95 -13.27
N VAL A 77 -7.28 24.79 -12.53
CA VAL A 77 -8.28 24.38 -11.55
C VAL A 77 -9.54 25.20 -11.80
N TYR A 78 -10.69 24.54 -11.86
CA TYR A 78 -11.97 25.23 -11.93
C TYR A 78 -12.25 25.93 -10.60
N HIS A 79 -12.70 27.17 -10.66
CA HIS A 79 -13.16 27.96 -9.53
C HIS A 79 -14.67 28.13 -9.68
N GLU A 80 -15.42 27.50 -8.76
CA GLU A 80 -16.87 27.67 -8.66
C GLU A 80 -17.16 29.06 -8.07
N ASP A 81 -17.66 29.95 -8.92
CA ASP A 81 -18.11 31.29 -8.59
C ASP A 81 -19.13 31.68 -9.68
N ASP A 82 -20.29 32.18 -9.29
CA ASP A 82 -21.38 32.55 -10.20
C ASP A 82 -21.16 33.94 -10.85
N GLY A 83 -20.13 34.68 -10.44
CA GLY A 83 -19.74 35.98 -11.00
C GLY A 83 -18.69 35.90 -12.11
N GLU A 84 -18.12 37.06 -12.48
CA GLU A 84 -17.06 37.17 -13.50
C GLU A 84 -15.75 36.44 -13.11
N ASP A 85 -15.59 36.07 -11.83
CA ASP A 85 -14.47 35.31 -11.31
C ASP A 85 -14.64 33.78 -11.45
N GLY A 86 -15.73 33.30 -12.03
CA GLY A 86 -15.94 31.87 -12.32
C GLY A 86 -14.98 31.32 -13.38
N GLY A 87 -14.66 30.02 -13.31
CA GLY A 87 -14.00 29.30 -14.40
C GLY A 87 -12.58 28.79 -14.12
N MET A 88 -11.87 28.44 -15.20
CA MET A 88 -10.56 27.77 -15.11
C MET A 88 -9.43 28.76 -14.80
N LYS A 89 -8.79 28.62 -13.63
CA LYS A 89 -7.66 29.46 -13.18
C LYS A 89 -6.36 28.64 -13.18
N TYR A 90 -5.32 29.12 -13.87
CA TYR A 90 -4.00 28.47 -13.90
C TYR A 90 -3.16 28.90 -12.69
N ARG A 91 -3.10 28.04 -11.66
CA ARG A 91 -2.52 28.37 -10.36
C ARG A 91 -1.60 27.29 -9.82
N ALA A 92 -0.75 27.66 -8.87
CA ALA A 92 0.01 26.68 -8.10
C ALA A 92 -0.92 25.91 -7.16
N ILE A 93 -0.83 24.58 -7.18
CA ILE A 93 -1.49 23.66 -6.25
C ILE A 93 -0.45 22.81 -5.53
N THR A 94 -0.83 22.31 -4.35
CA THR A 94 -0.13 21.23 -3.65
C THR A 94 -1.09 20.06 -3.55
N TYR A 95 -0.70 18.88 -4.02
CA TYR A 95 -1.55 17.68 -4.02
C TYR A 95 -0.70 16.41 -3.93
N VAL A 96 -1.30 15.29 -3.57
CA VAL A 96 -0.64 13.96 -3.56
C VAL A 96 -0.95 13.24 -4.88
N PRO A 97 0.04 12.99 -5.77
CA PRO A 97 -0.20 12.34 -7.05
C PRO A 97 -0.84 10.94 -6.92
N GLY A 98 -0.41 10.16 -5.93
CA GLY A 98 -0.96 8.82 -5.66
C GLY A 98 -2.47 8.81 -5.39
N LEU A 99 -2.96 9.80 -4.62
CA LEU A 99 -4.39 9.97 -4.33
C LEU A 99 -5.17 10.36 -5.58
N PHE A 100 -4.63 11.30 -6.37
CA PHE A 100 -5.24 11.70 -7.64
C PHE A 100 -5.30 10.52 -8.63
N GLN A 101 -4.24 9.71 -8.72
CA GLN A 101 -4.21 8.56 -9.64
C GLN A 101 -5.28 7.53 -9.27
N ILE A 102 -5.40 7.12 -8.00
CA ILE A 102 -6.40 6.10 -7.63
C ILE A 102 -7.85 6.57 -7.85
N PHE A 103 -8.13 7.86 -7.69
CA PHE A 103 -9.41 8.45 -8.08
C PHE A 103 -9.60 8.41 -9.60
N ASN A 104 -8.60 8.87 -10.36
CA ASN A 104 -8.64 8.93 -11.81
C ASN A 104 -8.83 7.53 -12.46
N GLU A 105 -8.25 6.48 -11.88
CA GLU A 105 -8.49 5.09 -12.31
C GLU A 105 -9.99 4.73 -12.22
N ILE A 106 -10.69 5.09 -11.15
CA ILE A 106 -12.13 4.81 -11.02
C ILE A 106 -12.95 5.67 -11.99
N LEU A 107 -12.62 6.97 -12.12
CA LEU A 107 -13.29 7.87 -13.06
C LEU A 107 -13.14 7.40 -14.52
N MET A 108 -11.95 6.97 -14.92
CA MET A 108 -11.70 6.44 -16.27
C MET A 108 -12.42 5.11 -16.50
N ASN A 109 -12.58 4.24 -15.50
CA ASN A 109 -13.40 3.03 -15.62
C ASN A 109 -14.89 3.36 -15.82
N ALA A 110 -15.41 4.39 -15.15
CA ALA A 110 -16.77 4.90 -15.38
C ALA A 110 -16.92 5.47 -16.80
N ALA A 111 -15.96 6.29 -17.26
CA ALA A 111 -15.97 6.85 -18.61
C ALA A 111 -15.84 5.79 -19.71
N ASP A 112 -15.01 4.76 -19.52
CA ASP A 112 -14.89 3.61 -20.43
C ASP A 112 -16.23 2.86 -20.60
N ASN A 113 -17.15 2.94 -19.63
CA ASN A 113 -18.47 2.31 -19.77
C ASN A 113 -19.33 2.94 -20.87
N LYS A 114 -19.11 4.22 -21.23
CA LYS A 114 -19.78 4.86 -22.38
C LYS A 114 -19.41 4.22 -23.72
N GLN A 115 -18.21 3.64 -23.83
CA GLN A 115 -17.78 2.89 -25.03
C GLN A 115 -18.48 1.51 -25.11
N ARG A 116 -18.91 0.97 -23.96
CA ARG A 116 -19.56 -0.34 -23.82
C ARG A 116 -21.07 -0.27 -23.89
N ASP A 117 -21.64 0.85 -23.46
CA ASP A 117 -23.06 1.15 -23.51
C ASP A 117 -23.29 2.60 -23.97
N ASN A 118 -23.76 2.74 -25.21
CA ASN A 118 -24.13 4.02 -25.79
C ASN A 118 -25.29 4.70 -25.06
N ALA A 119 -26.10 3.99 -24.27
CA ALA A 119 -27.20 4.55 -23.49
C ALA A 119 -26.77 5.22 -22.18
N MET A 120 -25.53 5.02 -21.72
CA MET A 120 -24.97 5.77 -20.59
C MET A 120 -24.92 7.27 -20.92
N ASP A 121 -25.34 8.14 -20.02
CA ASP A 121 -25.37 9.60 -20.21
C ASP A 121 -24.79 10.40 -19.04
N SER A 122 -24.58 9.77 -17.88
CA SER A 122 -24.25 10.45 -16.64
C SER A 122 -23.15 9.76 -15.85
N ILE A 123 -22.24 10.58 -15.32
CA ILE A 123 -21.29 10.23 -14.26
C ILE A 123 -21.54 11.21 -13.12
N GLU A 124 -21.81 10.68 -11.93
CA GLU A 124 -21.99 11.40 -10.69
C GLU A 124 -20.73 11.20 -9.83
N ILE A 125 -20.12 12.29 -9.39
CA ILE A 125 -18.95 12.29 -8.51
C ILE A 125 -19.31 13.04 -7.24
N ASN A 126 -19.24 12.36 -6.11
CA ASN A 126 -19.42 12.95 -4.79
C ASN A 126 -18.10 12.84 -4.01
N VAL A 127 -17.69 13.93 -3.37
CA VAL A 127 -16.48 14.02 -2.55
C VAL A 127 -16.88 14.57 -1.20
N ASP A 128 -16.79 13.74 -0.17
CA ASP A 128 -17.01 14.12 1.22
C ASP A 128 -15.64 14.19 1.92
N SER A 129 -15.18 15.42 2.15
CA SER A 129 -13.90 15.71 2.80
C SER A 129 -13.87 15.36 4.28
N ASP A 130 -15.04 15.34 4.94
CA ASP A 130 -15.15 15.18 6.38
C ASP A 130 -15.18 13.69 6.75
N LEU A 131 -15.83 12.87 5.91
CA LEU A 131 -15.77 11.41 5.95
C LEU A 131 -14.51 10.83 5.28
N GLY A 132 -13.89 11.59 4.37
CA GLY A 132 -12.84 11.09 3.48
C GLY A 132 -13.36 10.09 2.43
N GLU A 133 -14.63 10.23 2.01
CA GLU A 133 -15.24 9.41 0.96
C GLU A 133 -15.11 10.08 -0.41
N ILE A 134 -14.81 9.28 -1.43
CA ILE A 134 -15.02 9.64 -2.83
C ILE A 134 -15.89 8.56 -3.46
N ARG A 135 -17.04 8.96 -4.01
CA ARG A 135 -17.98 8.09 -4.71
C ARG A 135 -18.03 8.49 -6.17
N VAL A 136 -17.86 7.51 -7.06
CA VAL A 136 -18.03 7.65 -8.50
C VAL A 136 -19.11 6.66 -8.93
N LYS A 137 -20.14 7.16 -9.59
CA LYS A 137 -21.29 6.39 -10.05
C LYS A 137 -21.55 6.73 -11.51
N ASN A 138 -21.86 5.74 -12.33
CA ASN A 138 -22.34 5.95 -13.70
C ASN A 138 -23.64 5.19 -13.91
N ASN A 139 -24.47 5.67 -14.84
CA ASN A 139 -25.62 4.90 -15.30
C ASN A 139 -25.25 4.00 -16.51
N GLY A 140 -26.26 3.50 -17.21
CA GLY A 140 -26.11 2.52 -18.27
C GLY A 140 -25.92 1.09 -17.74
N LYS A 141 -25.36 0.22 -18.58
CA LYS A 141 -25.15 -1.20 -18.30
C LYS A 141 -24.18 -1.40 -17.14
N GLY A 142 -24.67 -2.01 -16.06
CA GLY A 142 -23.86 -2.47 -14.93
C GLY A 142 -23.03 -3.71 -15.23
N ILE A 143 -22.22 -4.10 -14.25
CA ILE A 143 -21.36 -5.29 -14.32
C ILE A 143 -22.21 -6.56 -14.13
N PRO A 144 -22.00 -7.62 -14.94
CA PRO A 144 -22.71 -8.89 -14.78
C PRO A 144 -22.54 -9.49 -13.39
N VAL A 145 -23.65 -9.87 -12.75
CA VAL A 145 -23.67 -10.47 -11.40
C VAL A 145 -23.72 -12.00 -11.55
N VAL A 146 -22.65 -12.53 -12.14
CA VAL A 146 -22.52 -13.97 -12.45
C VAL A 146 -21.32 -14.60 -11.74
N TYR A 147 -21.41 -15.90 -11.46
CA TYR A 147 -20.33 -16.66 -10.84
C TYR A 147 -19.32 -17.13 -11.89
N HIS A 148 -18.06 -16.72 -11.75
CA HIS A 148 -17.01 -17.05 -12.69
C HIS A 148 -16.44 -18.45 -12.39
N ALA A 149 -16.84 -19.46 -13.17
CA ALA A 149 -16.55 -20.88 -12.89
C ALA A 149 -15.07 -21.21 -12.61
N LYS A 150 -14.13 -20.63 -13.37
CA LYS A 150 -12.67 -20.83 -13.18
C LYS A 150 -12.14 -20.21 -11.88
N GLU A 151 -12.41 -18.92 -11.65
CA GLU A 151 -11.93 -18.14 -10.51
C GLU A 151 -12.72 -18.38 -9.20
N LYS A 152 -13.86 -19.07 -9.29
CA LYS A 152 -14.71 -19.49 -8.17
C LYS A 152 -15.19 -18.34 -7.27
N ILE A 153 -15.49 -17.19 -7.90
CA ILE A 153 -16.03 -15.98 -7.27
C ILE A 153 -16.97 -15.25 -8.23
N LEU A 154 -17.80 -14.34 -7.72
CA LEU A 154 -18.63 -13.46 -8.55
C LEU A 154 -17.77 -12.48 -9.36
N VAL A 155 -18.19 -12.17 -10.59
CA VAL A 155 -17.46 -11.26 -11.52
C VAL A 155 -17.15 -9.89 -10.91
N PRO A 156 -18.05 -9.18 -10.20
CA PRO A 156 -17.69 -7.94 -9.53
C PRO A 156 -16.57 -8.12 -8.49
N THR A 157 -16.59 -9.22 -7.72
CA THR A 157 -15.52 -9.54 -6.76
C THR A 157 -14.19 -9.82 -7.46
N LEU A 158 -14.22 -10.45 -8.64
CA LEU A 158 -13.03 -10.69 -9.47
C LEU A 158 -12.44 -9.37 -9.99
N LEU A 159 -13.28 -8.48 -10.51
CA LEU A 159 -12.86 -7.22 -11.14
C LEU A 159 -12.31 -6.18 -10.17
N PHE A 160 -12.72 -6.21 -8.90
CA PHE A 160 -12.27 -5.24 -7.87
C PHE A 160 -11.43 -5.85 -6.74
N GLY A 161 -11.43 -7.17 -6.56
CA GLY A 161 -10.78 -7.86 -5.44
C GLY A 161 -9.55 -8.70 -5.82
N ARG A 162 -9.31 -9.00 -7.10
CA ARG A 162 -8.15 -9.78 -7.57
C ARG A 162 -7.28 -8.93 -8.49
N LEU A 163 -5.99 -8.79 -8.17
CA LEU A 163 -4.99 -8.23 -9.09
C LEU A 163 -4.91 -9.08 -10.36
N LEU A 164 -4.51 -8.45 -11.48
CA LEU A 164 -4.36 -9.11 -12.78
C LEU A 164 -5.68 -9.71 -13.34
N SER A 165 -6.79 -9.01 -13.13
CA SER A 165 -8.06 -9.28 -13.82
C SER A 165 -8.46 -8.10 -14.70
N SER A 166 -8.87 -8.36 -15.93
CA SER A 166 -9.36 -7.35 -16.88
C SER A 166 -10.37 -8.00 -17.82
N SER A 167 -11.28 -7.19 -18.36
CA SER A 167 -12.09 -7.56 -19.54
C SER A 167 -11.34 -7.30 -20.86
N ASN A 168 -10.24 -6.55 -20.80
CA ASN A 168 -9.54 -6.00 -21.96
C ASN A 168 -8.15 -6.67 -22.11
N TYR A 169 -8.12 -8.00 -22.10
CA TYR A 169 -6.90 -8.80 -22.33
C TYR A 169 -6.84 -9.42 -23.73
N ASP A 170 -7.82 -9.12 -24.57
CA ASP A 170 -7.86 -9.53 -25.97
C ASP A 170 -7.28 -8.38 -26.82
N ASP A 171 -6.00 -8.47 -27.17
CA ASP A 171 -5.29 -7.42 -27.93
C ASP A 171 -5.76 -7.33 -29.41
N ASP A 172 -6.54 -8.32 -29.90
CA ASP A 172 -7.18 -8.25 -31.21
C ASP A 172 -8.43 -7.32 -31.21
N ASP A 173 -9.00 -7.03 -30.03
CA ASP A 173 -10.07 -6.04 -29.89
C ASP A 173 -9.49 -4.61 -29.87
N LYS A 174 -9.86 -3.82 -30.88
CA LYS A 174 -9.32 -2.47 -31.11
C LYS A 174 -9.96 -1.39 -30.22
N THR A 175 -10.60 -1.77 -29.11
CA THR A 175 -11.32 -0.83 -28.24
C THR A 175 -10.35 0.12 -27.53
N SER A 176 -10.61 1.43 -27.67
CA SER A 176 -9.83 2.53 -27.10
C SER A 176 -10.09 2.73 -25.60
N THR A 177 -10.00 1.66 -24.81
CA THR A 177 -10.20 1.69 -23.36
C THR A 177 -8.92 2.08 -22.61
N ALA A 178 -9.08 2.76 -21.48
CA ALA A 178 -7.98 3.10 -20.58
C ALA A 178 -7.54 1.90 -19.72
N GLY A 179 -8.51 1.04 -19.34
CA GLY A 179 -8.29 -0.11 -18.44
C GLY A 179 -7.55 -1.31 -19.04
N ARG A 180 -6.29 -1.16 -19.47
CA ARG A 180 -5.51 -2.24 -20.11
C ARG A 180 -4.90 -3.24 -19.11
N ASN A 181 -4.16 -2.74 -18.12
CA ASN A 181 -3.26 -3.59 -17.32
C ASN A 181 -3.96 -4.40 -16.19
N GLY A 182 -5.26 -4.21 -15.97
CA GLY A 182 -6.02 -4.91 -14.92
C GLY A 182 -5.71 -4.50 -13.46
N TYR A 183 -4.98 -3.40 -13.25
CA TYR A 183 -4.58 -2.91 -11.93
C TYR A 183 -5.49 -1.82 -11.33
N GLY A 184 -5.91 -0.83 -12.12
CA GLY A 184 -6.48 0.46 -11.67
C GLY A 184 -7.38 0.40 -10.44
N ALA A 185 -8.57 -0.17 -10.58
CA ALA A 185 -9.55 -0.25 -9.49
C ALA A 185 -9.08 -1.11 -8.29
N LYS A 186 -8.13 -2.03 -8.48
CA LYS A 186 -7.52 -2.80 -7.39
C LYS A 186 -6.46 -1.98 -6.65
N LEU A 187 -5.76 -1.06 -7.32
CA LEU A 187 -4.88 -0.10 -6.66
C LEU A 187 -5.70 0.83 -5.77
N ALA A 188 -6.81 1.37 -6.28
CA ALA A 188 -7.77 2.14 -5.48
C ALA A 188 -8.24 1.33 -4.25
N ASN A 189 -8.65 0.07 -4.42
CA ASN A 189 -8.96 -0.81 -3.29
C ASN A 189 -7.78 -0.95 -2.30
N ILE A 190 -6.58 -1.30 -2.77
CA ILE A 190 -5.39 -1.54 -1.92
C ILE A 190 -4.99 -0.31 -1.09
N PHE A 191 -5.09 0.90 -1.66
CA PHE A 191 -4.73 2.15 -0.99
C PHE A 191 -5.90 2.78 -0.19
N SER A 192 -7.12 2.26 -0.33
CA SER A 192 -8.26 2.67 0.49
C SER A 192 -8.37 1.88 1.80
N LYS A 193 -8.73 2.59 2.89
CA LYS A 193 -9.08 1.97 4.18
C LYS A 193 -10.33 1.10 4.09
N CYS A 194 -11.29 1.57 3.29
CA CYS A 194 -12.52 0.91 2.92
C CYS A 194 -12.79 1.13 1.43
N PHE A 195 -13.16 0.08 0.71
CA PHE A 195 -13.53 0.15 -0.71
C PHE A 195 -14.88 -0.55 -0.91
N MET A 196 -15.84 0.13 -1.53
CA MET A 196 -17.17 -0.41 -1.81
C MET A 196 -17.41 -0.48 -3.32
N VAL A 197 -18.07 -1.54 -3.76
CA VAL A 197 -18.57 -1.72 -5.12
C VAL A 197 -20.05 -2.00 -5.03
N GLU A 198 -20.82 -1.30 -5.85
CA GLU A 198 -22.24 -1.55 -6.06
C GLU A 198 -22.50 -1.69 -7.57
N THR A 199 -23.39 -2.60 -7.97
CA THR A 199 -23.82 -2.74 -9.36
C THR A 199 -25.20 -3.40 -9.42
N TYR A 200 -26.00 -3.01 -10.41
CA TYR A 200 -27.19 -3.76 -10.81
C TYR A 200 -26.99 -4.30 -12.23
N SER A 201 -27.15 -5.61 -12.40
CA SER A 201 -27.17 -6.23 -13.73
C SER A 201 -28.60 -6.39 -14.22
N GLY A 202 -28.93 -5.71 -15.31
CA GLY A 202 -30.24 -5.82 -15.95
C GLY A 202 -30.50 -7.17 -16.63
N SER A 203 -29.46 -7.89 -17.08
CA SER A 203 -29.60 -9.21 -17.70
C SER A 203 -29.86 -10.32 -16.67
N GLU A 204 -29.17 -10.27 -15.53
CA GLU A 204 -29.39 -11.22 -14.43
C GLU A 204 -30.51 -10.78 -13.46
N LYS A 205 -31.01 -9.54 -13.60
CA LYS A 205 -31.95 -8.88 -12.68
C LYS A 205 -31.49 -8.94 -11.22
N ALA A 206 -30.20 -8.70 -11.01
CA ALA A 206 -29.52 -8.91 -9.75
C ALA A 206 -28.77 -7.65 -9.30
N HIS A 207 -29.03 -7.22 -8.08
CA HIS A 207 -28.23 -6.22 -7.36
C HIS A 207 -27.07 -6.91 -6.65
N PHE A 208 -25.94 -6.22 -6.56
CA PHE A 208 -24.75 -6.66 -5.85
C PHE A 208 -24.10 -5.46 -5.17
N ALA A 209 -23.87 -5.58 -3.86
CA ALA A 209 -23.00 -4.69 -3.10
C ALA A 209 -21.93 -5.49 -2.36
N GLN A 210 -20.70 -4.99 -2.35
CA GLN A 210 -19.58 -5.58 -1.62
C GLN A 210 -18.67 -4.51 -1.03
N VAL A 211 -18.36 -4.67 0.25
CA VAL A 211 -17.43 -3.80 0.99
C VAL A 211 -16.17 -4.57 1.35
N LYS A 212 -15.02 -3.92 1.18
CA LYS A 212 -13.72 -4.40 1.62
C LYS A 212 -13.07 -3.42 2.59
N PHE A 213 -12.91 -3.83 3.84
CA PHE A 213 -12.06 -3.14 4.82
C PHE A 213 -10.62 -3.68 4.75
N ASN A 214 -9.65 -2.77 4.74
CA ASN A 214 -8.21 -3.06 4.67
C ASN A 214 -7.44 -2.71 5.95
N GLU A 215 -7.99 -1.81 6.78
CA GLU A 215 -7.51 -1.55 8.15
C GLU A 215 -8.43 -2.22 9.19
N LYS A 216 -7.87 -2.56 10.37
CA LYS A 216 -8.65 -3.13 11.49
C LYS A 216 -9.40 -2.04 12.26
N GLU A 217 -8.71 -0.93 12.49
CA GLU A 217 -9.22 0.32 13.05
C GLU A 217 -9.57 1.25 11.90
N LEU A 218 -10.55 2.13 12.10
CA LEU A 218 -11.08 3.00 11.06
C LEU A 218 -11.06 4.45 11.54
N PRO A 219 -10.92 5.44 10.64
CA PRO A 219 -10.62 6.82 11.01
C PRO A 219 -11.75 7.52 11.78
N VAL A 220 -12.99 7.02 11.65
CA VAL A 220 -14.17 7.56 12.34
C VAL A 220 -14.79 6.47 13.20
N SER A 221 -15.11 6.80 14.45
CA SER A 221 -15.67 5.89 15.46
C SER A 221 -16.94 5.16 15.01
N ASN A 222 -17.73 5.78 14.12
CA ASN A 222 -18.96 5.22 13.56
C ASN A 222 -18.83 4.74 12.09
N PHE A 223 -17.62 4.68 11.52
CA PHE A 223 -17.45 4.42 10.07
C PHE A 223 -18.12 3.11 9.60
N LYS A 224 -18.04 2.02 10.38
CA LYS A 224 -18.74 0.76 10.03
C LYS A 224 -20.26 0.90 10.03
N GLN A 225 -20.80 1.72 10.94
CA GLN A 225 -22.25 1.97 11.04
C GLN A 225 -22.72 2.86 9.88
N TYR A 226 -21.91 3.85 9.49
CA TYR A 226 -22.15 4.63 8.28
C TYR A 226 -22.21 3.73 7.04
N VAL A 227 -21.18 2.90 6.81
CA VAL A 227 -21.18 1.95 5.67
C VAL A 227 -22.35 0.96 5.73
N GLN A 228 -22.70 0.47 6.92
CA GLN A 228 -23.86 -0.43 7.09
C GLN A 228 -25.17 0.27 6.72
N ARG A 229 -25.42 1.50 7.18
CA ARG A 229 -26.60 2.30 6.80
C ARG A 229 -26.62 2.61 5.31
N THR A 230 -25.46 2.88 4.72
CA THR A 230 -25.33 3.07 3.27
C THR A 230 -25.75 1.82 2.51
N LEU A 231 -25.36 0.62 2.97
CA LEU A 231 -25.79 -0.66 2.37
C LEU A 231 -27.29 -0.95 2.60
N GLU A 232 -27.86 -0.53 3.72
CA GLU A 232 -29.29 -0.69 4.06
C GLU A 232 -30.21 0.27 3.29
N ALA A 233 -29.64 1.28 2.62
CA ALA A 233 -30.36 2.26 1.80
C ALA A 233 -30.36 1.94 0.29
N LEU A 234 -29.80 0.77 -0.11
CA LEU A 234 -29.73 0.27 -1.49
C LEU A 234 -30.84 -0.77 -1.78
#